data_AF-A0AA36XMP6-F1
#
_entry.id   AF-A0AA36XMP6-F1
#
_cell.length_a   1.000
_cell.length_b   1.000
_cell.length_c   1.000
_cell.angle_alpha   90.00
_cell.angle_beta   90.00
_cell.angle_gamma   90.00
#
_symmetry.space_group_name_H-M   'P 1'
#
loop_
_entity.id
_entity.type
_entity.pdbx_description
1 polymer ?
#
loop_
_entity_poly.entity_id
_entity_poly.type
_entity_poly.pdbx_seq_one_letter_code
_entity_poly.pdbx_strand_id
1 'polypeptide(L)'
;MSYQYRQSLPDTPLDIVGDVHGEFAAFQSLLHRLGYRDDGFHPRGRRLVFVGDLCDRGPDSPAMLAWFKQAYERGWAWMVLGNHELNILADDPKDGSGWFFDARAEKDAHYAPWHCVEEKEKTELRAWLAEQPLLLEREDLRIVHAAWLPPQIERLEEAKDESLTAQYRRFDAELKHRLQTASWYPDYLYEQAHYAPQAENPDHAPPPMPATARYELERSRLHPIRALTSGVERLADEPFYAGGRWRGTTRCAWWNDYRDDKPVVIGHYWRSWQPSPAAVAAERLLLPPQPDVWHGARRNVFCVDFSIGASWRARKFPQKYRPEQFRLAALRWPEKVLVFENGECAATR
;
A
#
# COMPACT_ATOMS: atom_id res chain seq x y z
N MET A 1 9.96 -22.52 11.51
CA MET A 1 11.00 -21.49 11.31
C MET A 1 10.44 -20.16 11.80
N SER A 2 11.24 -19.30 12.40
CA SER A 2 10.81 -17.95 12.79
C SER A 2 10.53 -17.11 11.54
N TYR A 3 9.55 -16.22 11.61
CA TYR A 3 9.18 -15.35 10.50
C TYR A 3 10.29 -14.33 10.23
N GLN A 4 10.68 -14.20 8.96
CA GLN A 4 11.69 -13.22 8.54
C GLN A 4 11.01 -11.96 8.03
N TYR A 5 10.69 -11.04 8.94
CA TYR A 5 10.07 -9.75 8.60
C TYR A 5 10.95 -8.86 7.71
N ARG A 6 12.27 -9.10 7.74
CA ARG A 6 13.28 -8.42 6.91
C ARG A 6 14.08 -9.44 6.12
N GLN A 7 14.25 -9.19 4.82
CA GLN A 7 15.09 -9.99 3.94
C GLN A 7 16.02 -9.11 3.09
N SER A 8 17.09 -9.70 2.57
CA SER A 8 18.01 -9.00 1.67
C SER A 8 17.45 -8.92 0.25
N LEU A 9 17.62 -7.78 -0.42
CA LEU A 9 17.37 -7.69 -1.87
C LEU A 9 18.42 -8.51 -2.64
N PRO A 10 18.08 -9.01 -3.85
CA PRO A 10 19.04 -9.70 -4.70
C PRO A 10 20.19 -8.78 -5.11
N ASP A 11 21.39 -9.34 -5.25
CA ASP A 11 22.61 -8.61 -5.65
C ASP A 11 22.70 -8.45 -7.18
N THR A 12 21.67 -7.84 -7.76
CA THR A 12 21.55 -7.56 -9.20
C THR A 12 20.88 -6.21 -9.42
N PRO A 13 20.88 -5.67 -10.66
CA PRO A 13 20.03 -4.55 -11.00
C PRO A 13 18.54 -4.91 -10.87
N LEU A 14 17.73 -3.97 -10.41
CA LEU A 14 16.33 -4.20 -10.05
C LEU A 14 15.39 -3.39 -10.95
N ASP A 15 14.18 -3.88 -11.10
CA ASP A 15 13.03 -3.14 -11.59
C ASP A 15 11.96 -3.17 -10.49
N ILE A 16 11.80 -2.03 -9.79
CA ILE A 16 10.97 -1.92 -8.57
C ILE A 16 9.57 -1.46 -8.97
N VAL A 17 8.60 -2.37 -8.94
CA VAL A 17 7.22 -2.17 -9.41
C VAL A 17 6.35 -1.59 -8.29
N GLY A 18 5.55 -0.56 -8.62
CA GLY A 18 4.54 0.03 -7.74
C GLY A 18 3.36 -0.89 -7.44
N ASP A 19 2.40 -0.37 -6.66
CA ASP A 19 1.15 -1.04 -6.33
C ASP A 19 0.43 -1.47 -7.61
N VAL A 20 0.04 -2.75 -7.70
CA VAL A 20 -0.52 -3.34 -8.93
C VAL A 20 -2.03 -3.47 -8.85
N HIS A 21 -2.55 -3.80 -7.67
CA HIS A 21 -3.99 -3.91 -7.41
C HIS A 21 -4.74 -4.76 -8.44
N GLY A 22 -4.24 -5.95 -8.78
CA GLY A 22 -4.90 -6.86 -9.72
C GLY A 22 -5.03 -6.37 -11.16
N GLU A 23 -4.36 -5.27 -11.54
CA GLU A 23 -4.33 -4.75 -12.91
C GLU A 23 -3.33 -5.57 -13.77
N PHE A 24 -3.60 -6.87 -13.88
CA PHE A 24 -2.69 -7.86 -14.47
C PHE A 24 -2.32 -7.56 -15.92
N ALA A 25 -3.24 -7.05 -16.73
CA ALA A 25 -2.95 -6.66 -18.13
C ALA A 25 -1.97 -5.47 -18.22
N ALA A 26 -2.09 -4.49 -17.31
CA ALA A 26 -1.14 -3.39 -17.22
C ALA A 26 0.22 -3.90 -16.75
N PHE A 27 0.24 -4.83 -15.79
CA PHE A 27 1.46 -5.49 -15.35
C PHE A 27 2.17 -6.26 -16.47
N GLN A 28 1.45 -7.08 -17.26
CA GLN A 28 2.04 -7.78 -18.41
C GLN A 28 2.63 -6.81 -19.44
N SER A 29 1.93 -5.70 -19.69
CA SER A 29 2.44 -4.63 -20.57
C SER A 29 3.75 -4.06 -20.03
N LEU A 30 3.80 -3.68 -18.75
CA LEU A 30 5.01 -3.20 -18.08
C LEU A 30 6.14 -4.23 -18.13
N LEU A 31 5.85 -5.49 -17.83
CA LEU A 31 6.79 -6.61 -17.86
C LEU A 31 7.52 -6.69 -19.22
N HIS A 32 6.76 -6.64 -20.32
CA HIS A 32 7.33 -6.63 -21.68
C HIS A 32 8.09 -5.36 -22.00
N ARG A 33 7.60 -4.17 -21.59
CA ARG A 33 8.34 -2.90 -21.76
C ARG A 33 9.69 -2.91 -21.05
N LEU A 34 9.75 -3.57 -19.90
CA LEU A 34 10.96 -3.75 -19.13
C LEU A 34 11.92 -4.78 -19.75
N GLY A 35 11.48 -5.57 -20.73
CA GLY A 35 12.30 -6.59 -21.42
C GLY A 35 12.30 -7.96 -20.74
N TYR A 36 11.34 -8.21 -19.86
CA TYR A 36 11.12 -9.51 -19.24
C TYR A 36 10.30 -10.43 -20.13
N ARG A 37 10.50 -11.73 -19.96
CA ARG A 37 9.62 -12.78 -20.50
C ARG A 37 8.40 -12.96 -19.61
N ASP A 38 7.39 -13.67 -20.12
CA ASP A 38 6.14 -13.95 -19.41
C ASP A 38 6.34 -14.68 -18.08
N ASP A 39 7.43 -15.41 -17.89
CA ASP A 39 7.76 -16.10 -16.65
C ASP A 39 8.54 -15.24 -15.64
N GLY A 40 8.78 -13.96 -15.94
CA GLY A 40 9.57 -13.07 -15.10
C GLY A 40 11.08 -13.17 -15.31
N PHE A 41 11.57 -13.96 -16.26
CA PHE A 41 13.00 -13.99 -16.58
C PHE A 41 13.42 -12.75 -17.39
N HIS A 42 14.50 -12.08 -16.98
CA HIS A 42 15.12 -10.99 -17.73
C HIS A 42 16.49 -11.41 -18.32
N PRO A 43 16.71 -11.31 -19.64
CA PRO A 43 17.97 -11.75 -20.30
C PRO A 43 19.24 -11.08 -19.77
N ARG A 44 19.14 -9.84 -19.28
CA ARG A 44 20.26 -9.11 -18.63
C ARG A 44 20.41 -9.38 -17.13
N GLY A 45 19.75 -10.40 -16.59
CA GLY A 45 19.89 -10.82 -15.18
C GLY A 45 19.21 -9.90 -14.15
N ARG A 46 18.33 -8.98 -14.57
CA ARG A 46 17.57 -8.11 -13.66
C ARG A 46 16.53 -8.89 -12.87
N ARG A 47 16.07 -8.34 -11.75
CA ARG A 47 15.01 -8.92 -10.88
C ARG A 47 13.90 -7.94 -10.60
N LEU A 48 12.68 -8.46 -10.52
CA LEU A 48 11.51 -7.66 -10.15
C LEU A 48 11.40 -7.57 -8.64
N VAL A 49 11.07 -6.38 -8.14
CA VAL A 49 10.74 -6.20 -6.72
C VAL A 49 9.47 -5.39 -6.60
N PHE A 50 8.46 -5.89 -5.90
CA PHE A 50 7.16 -5.23 -5.77
C PHE A 50 7.06 -4.56 -4.41
N VAL A 51 6.52 -3.34 -4.38
CA VAL A 51 6.34 -2.56 -3.14
C VAL A 51 5.10 -2.96 -2.32
N GLY A 52 4.43 -4.07 -2.67
CA GLY A 52 3.20 -4.55 -2.03
C GLY A 52 1.94 -4.23 -2.84
N ASP A 53 0.77 -4.53 -2.26
CA ASP A 53 -0.54 -4.25 -2.85
C ASP A 53 -0.67 -4.81 -4.28
N LEU A 54 -0.42 -6.11 -4.41
CA LEU A 54 -0.57 -6.86 -5.66
C LEU A 54 -2.04 -7.10 -6.03
N CYS A 55 -2.93 -7.04 -5.03
CA CYS A 55 -4.31 -7.46 -5.12
C CYS A 55 -5.32 -6.38 -4.71
N ASP A 56 -6.61 -6.73 -4.77
CA ASP A 56 -7.79 -5.88 -4.59
C ASP A 56 -8.01 -4.85 -5.71
N ARG A 57 -9.25 -4.36 -5.83
CA ARG A 57 -9.75 -3.30 -6.74
C ARG A 57 -9.70 -3.58 -8.25
N GLY A 58 -8.62 -4.14 -8.77
CA GLY A 58 -8.49 -4.46 -10.18
C GLY A 58 -9.16 -5.78 -10.57
N PRO A 59 -9.20 -6.06 -11.88
CA PRO A 59 -10.01 -7.15 -12.43
C PRO A 59 -9.44 -8.55 -12.17
N ASP A 60 -8.13 -8.70 -11.92
CA ASP A 60 -7.52 -10.04 -11.87
C ASP A 60 -6.43 -10.19 -10.79
N SER A 61 -6.86 -10.03 -9.54
CA SER A 61 -6.02 -10.33 -8.37
C SER A 61 -5.52 -11.79 -8.34
N PRO A 62 -6.35 -12.81 -8.66
CA PRO A 62 -5.88 -14.19 -8.72
C PRO A 62 -4.74 -14.42 -9.72
N ALA A 63 -4.84 -13.91 -10.96
CA ALA A 63 -3.77 -14.08 -11.94
C ALA A 63 -2.47 -13.36 -11.52
N MET A 64 -2.58 -12.16 -10.95
CA MET A 64 -1.41 -11.41 -10.48
C MET A 64 -0.67 -12.16 -9.37
N LEU A 65 -1.39 -12.69 -8.38
CA LEU A 65 -0.80 -13.44 -7.27
C LEU A 65 -0.22 -14.79 -7.72
N ALA A 66 -0.94 -15.51 -8.60
CA ALA A 66 -0.46 -16.77 -9.16
C ALA A 66 0.82 -16.58 -9.99
N TRP A 67 0.86 -15.55 -10.83
CA TRP A 67 2.06 -15.18 -11.59
C TRP A 67 3.22 -14.84 -10.66
N PHE A 68 2.99 -13.99 -9.64
CA PHE A 68 4.04 -13.56 -8.73
C PHE A 68 4.62 -14.76 -7.96
N LYS A 69 3.77 -15.64 -7.42
CA LYS A 69 4.21 -16.84 -6.71
C LYS A 69 5.15 -17.69 -7.56
N GLN A 70 4.82 -17.93 -8.83
CA GLN A 70 5.68 -18.69 -9.74
C GLN A 70 7.01 -17.98 -10.02
N ALA A 71 7.00 -16.67 -10.21
CA ALA A 71 8.22 -15.88 -10.43
C ALA A 71 9.11 -15.85 -9.17
N TYR A 72 8.50 -15.77 -7.98
CA TYR A 72 9.19 -15.82 -6.69
C TYR A 72 9.87 -17.18 -6.48
N GLU A 73 9.15 -18.28 -6.68
CA GLU A 73 9.69 -19.65 -6.55
C GLU A 73 10.86 -19.93 -7.50
N ARG A 74 10.90 -19.24 -8.66
CA ARG A 74 12.01 -19.31 -9.62
C ARG A 74 13.17 -18.37 -9.29
N GLY A 75 13.06 -17.52 -8.26
CA GLY A 75 14.06 -16.52 -7.90
C GLY A 75 14.12 -15.33 -8.87
N TRP A 76 13.01 -15.01 -9.54
CA TRP A 76 12.88 -13.90 -10.48
C TRP A 76 12.23 -12.65 -9.88
N ALA A 77 11.42 -12.81 -8.84
CA ALA A 77 10.67 -11.73 -8.21
C ALA A 77 10.74 -11.76 -6.68
N TRP A 78 10.63 -10.58 -6.05
CA TRP A 78 10.53 -10.37 -4.59
C TRP A 78 9.41 -9.37 -4.30
N MET A 79 8.88 -9.38 -3.08
CA MET A 79 7.93 -8.36 -2.65
C MET A 79 8.13 -8.01 -1.18
N VAL A 80 7.61 -6.85 -0.79
CA VAL A 80 7.17 -6.60 0.59
C VAL A 80 5.65 -6.72 0.66
N LEU A 81 5.09 -7.08 1.81
CA LEU A 81 3.64 -7.08 2.03
C LEU A 81 3.08 -5.65 2.08
N GLY A 82 2.01 -5.42 1.33
CA GLY A 82 1.19 -4.22 1.45
C GLY A 82 0.06 -4.39 2.46
N ASN A 83 -0.74 -3.34 2.66
CA ASN A 83 -1.86 -3.42 3.59
C ASN A 83 -2.99 -4.30 3.06
N HIS A 84 -3.14 -4.44 1.74
CA HIS A 84 -4.17 -5.30 1.16
C HIS A 84 -3.88 -6.78 1.41
N GLU A 85 -2.64 -7.23 1.26
CA GLU A 85 -2.24 -8.59 1.63
C GLU A 85 -2.39 -8.85 3.14
N LEU A 86 -2.07 -7.86 3.98
CA LEU A 86 -2.25 -7.97 5.43
C LEU A 86 -3.73 -8.07 5.85
N ASN A 87 -4.64 -7.38 5.17
CA ASN A 87 -6.08 -7.52 5.42
C ASN A 87 -6.57 -8.94 5.14
N ILE A 88 -6.05 -9.59 4.09
CA ILE A 88 -6.29 -11.02 3.82
C ILE A 88 -5.79 -11.89 4.98
N LEU A 89 -4.58 -11.65 5.47
CA LEU A 89 -4.01 -12.40 6.60
C LEU A 89 -4.76 -12.17 7.92
N ALA A 90 -5.28 -10.96 8.13
CA ALA A 90 -6.03 -10.57 9.32
C ALA A 90 -7.51 -10.99 9.28
N ASP A 91 -7.99 -11.56 8.16
CA ASP A 91 -9.40 -11.87 7.94
C ASP A 91 -10.30 -10.62 8.07
N ASP A 92 -9.83 -9.49 7.54
CA ASP A 92 -10.50 -8.18 7.64
C ASP A 92 -10.99 -7.73 6.25
N PRO A 93 -12.28 -7.98 5.90
CA PRO A 93 -12.81 -7.64 4.58
C PRO A 93 -12.85 -6.12 4.37
N LYS A 94 -12.05 -5.61 3.42
CA LYS A 94 -11.93 -4.19 3.10
C LYS A 94 -12.49 -3.85 1.72
N ASP A 95 -12.50 -2.56 1.41
CA ASP A 95 -12.95 -2.05 0.13
C ASP A 95 -12.04 -2.53 -1.02
N GLY A 96 -12.64 -3.17 -2.02
CA GLY A 96 -11.95 -3.75 -3.17
C GLY A 96 -11.58 -5.24 -3.02
N SER A 97 -11.89 -5.86 -1.87
CA SER A 97 -11.53 -7.25 -1.58
C SER A 97 -12.65 -8.25 -1.89
N GLY A 98 -13.70 -7.86 -2.61
CA GLY A 98 -14.83 -8.71 -3.02
C GLY A 98 -14.47 -9.93 -3.87
N TRP A 99 -13.27 -9.98 -4.44
CA TRP A 99 -12.74 -11.16 -5.14
C TRP A 99 -12.28 -12.28 -4.18
N PHE A 100 -12.02 -11.94 -2.91
CA PHE A 100 -11.55 -12.86 -1.88
C PHE A 100 -12.57 -13.04 -0.74
N PHE A 101 -13.30 -11.99 -0.38
CA PHE A 101 -14.29 -12.01 0.70
C PHE A 101 -15.70 -11.82 0.16
N ASP A 102 -16.50 -12.88 0.17
CA ASP A 102 -17.88 -12.88 -0.36
C ASP A 102 -18.75 -11.80 0.32
N ALA A 103 -18.52 -11.51 1.60
CA ALA A 103 -19.21 -10.44 2.35
C ALA A 103 -19.00 -9.03 1.78
N ARG A 104 -18.00 -8.84 0.90
CA ARG A 104 -17.74 -7.58 0.21
C ARG A 104 -18.27 -7.55 -1.22
N ALA A 105 -18.62 -8.69 -1.82
CA ALA A 105 -18.92 -8.79 -3.26
C ALA A 105 -20.00 -7.80 -3.73
N GLU A 106 -21.11 -7.66 -2.98
CA GLU A 106 -22.18 -6.72 -3.33
C GLU A 106 -21.73 -5.26 -3.18
N LYS A 107 -21.08 -4.91 -2.07
CA LYS A 107 -20.61 -3.54 -1.79
C LYS A 107 -19.51 -3.10 -2.74
N ASP A 108 -18.72 -4.06 -3.21
CA ASP A 108 -17.59 -3.82 -4.09
C ASP A 108 -17.99 -3.86 -5.56
N ALA A 109 -19.26 -4.14 -5.92
CA ALA A 109 -19.72 -4.36 -7.31
C ALA A 109 -19.29 -3.26 -8.32
N HIS A 110 -18.91 -2.08 -7.86
CA HIS A 110 -18.33 -1.02 -8.70
C HIS A 110 -16.91 -1.29 -9.22
N TYR A 111 -16.17 -2.22 -8.62
CA TYR A 111 -14.88 -2.69 -9.10
C TYR A 111 -15.01 -3.71 -10.24
N ALA A 112 -16.21 -4.26 -10.45
CA ALA A 112 -16.45 -5.34 -11.39
C ALA A 112 -16.21 -4.91 -12.85
N PRO A 113 -15.85 -5.85 -13.75
CA PRO A 113 -15.68 -7.28 -13.51
C PRO A 113 -14.38 -7.60 -12.76
N TRP A 114 -14.42 -8.63 -11.91
CA TRP A 114 -13.23 -9.25 -11.30
C TRP A 114 -13.30 -10.78 -11.33
N HIS A 115 -12.14 -11.42 -11.31
CA HIS A 115 -12.02 -12.85 -11.06
C HIS A 115 -11.92 -13.12 -9.57
N CYS A 116 -12.70 -14.10 -9.08
CA CYS A 116 -12.62 -14.55 -7.70
C CYS A 116 -11.62 -15.71 -7.55
N VAL A 117 -11.03 -15.82 -6.38
CA VAL A 117 -10.24 -17.00 -6.00
C VAL A 117 -11.17 -18.12 -5.51
N GLU A 118 -10.86 -19.37 -5.87
CA GLU A 118 -11.63 -20.53 -5.40
C GLU A 118 -11.42 -20.74 -3.89
N GLU A 119 -12.43 -21.24 -3.18
CA GLU A 119 -12.35 -21.46 -1.72
C GLU A 119 -11.15 -22.32 -1.29
N LYS A 120 -10.84 -23.36 -2.07
CA LYS A 120 -9.70 -24.25 -1.82
C LYS A 120 -8.35 -23.52 -1.91
N GLU A 121 -8.25 -22.48 -2.75
CA GLU A 121 -7.01 -21.74 -3.00
C GLU A 121 -6.79 -20.62 -1.96
N LYS A 122 -7.85 -20.14 -1.30
CA LYS A 122 -7.77 -19.09 -0.27
C LYS A 122 -6.84 -19.49 0.88
N THR A 123 -6.88 -20.75 1.32
CA THR A 123 -6.06 -21.24 2.43
C THR A 123 -4.58 -21.28 2.07
N GLU A 124 -4.26 -21.80 0.88
CA GLU A 124 -2.89 -21.86 0.37
C GLU A 124 -2.30 -20.46 0.14
N LEU A 125 -3.12 -19.55 -0.40
CA LEU A 125 -2.71 -18.17 -0.61
C LEU A 125 -2.39 -17.47 0.72
N ARG A 126 -3.23 -17.64 1.75
CA ARG A 126 -2.96 -17.09 3.09
C ARG A 126 -1.67 -17.65 3.69
N ALA A 127 -1.45 -18.96 3.58
CA ALA A 127 -0.23 -19.59 4.09
C ALA A 127 1.02 -19.02 3.39
N TRP A 128 0.98 -18.87 2.07
CA TRP A 128 2.08 -18.32 1.29
C TRP A 128 2.34 -16.83 1.56
N LEU A 129 1.27 -16.02 1.67
CA LEU A 129 1.37 -14.60 2.03
C LEU A 129 1.97 -14.40 3.43
N ALA A 130 1.69 -15.30 4.38
CA ALA A 130 2.19 -15.21 5.74
C ALA A 130 3.73 -15.38 5.85
N GLU A 131 4.38 -15.83 4.78
CA GLU A 131 5.83 -16.01 4.70
C GLU A 131 6.56 -14.83 4.05
N GLN A 132 5.84 -13.90 3.42
CA GLN A 132 6.44 -12.77 2.71
C GLN A 132 6.93 -11.68 3.68
N PRO A 133 8.05 -11.00 3.39
CA PRO A 133 8.63 -10.03 4.32
C PRO A 133 7.86 -8.71 4.33
N LEU A 134 8.04 -7.92 5.39
CA LEU A 134 7.58 -6.53 5.47
C LEU A 134 8.62 -5.55 4.93
N LEU A 135 9.89 -5.93 4.96
CA LEU A 135 11.03 -5.07 4.61
C LEU A 135 12.00 -5.82 3.71
N LEU A 136 12.47 -5.13 2.67
CA LEU A 136 13.62 -5.56 1.87
C LEU A 136 14.73 -4.52 1.95
N GLU A 137 15.97 -4.97 2.07
CA GLU A 137 17.13 -4.08 2.24
C GLU A 137 18.38 -4.61 1.55
N ARG A 138 19.19 -3.70 1.00
CA ARG A 138 20.59 -3.90 0.58
C ARG A 138 21.42 -2.70 1.04
N GLU A 139 22.72 -2.70 0.83
CA GLU A 139 23.60 -1.58 1.19
C GLU A 139 23.13 -0.24 0.60
N ASP A 140 22.58 -0.25 -0.62
CA ASP A 140 22.26 0.94 -1.41
C ASP A 140 20.75 1.25 -1.49
N LEU A 141 19.87 0.43 -0.91
CA LEU A 141 18.43 0.55 -1.11
C LEU A 141 17.61 -0.11 0.01
N ARG A 142 16.47 0.49 0.34
CA ARG A 142 15.40 -0.07 1.19
C ARG A 142 14.07 -0.04 0.47
N ILE A 143 13.25 -1.05 0.73
CA ILE A 143 11.87 -1.14 0.24
C ILE A 143 10.96 -1.50 1.42
N VAL A 144 9.89 -0.73 1.54
CA VAL A 144 8.79 -0.92 2.49
C VAL A 144 7.53 -0.38 1.83
N HIS A 145 6.37 -0.96 2.11
CA HIS A 145 5.18 -0.56 1.38
C HIS A 145 4.78 0.91 1.61
N ALA A 146 4.74 1.39 2.86
CA ALA A 146 4.27 2.77 3.13
C ALA A 146 5.24 3.64 3.94
N ALA A 147 5.89 3.14 5.00
CA ALA A 147 6.76 4.00 5.81
C ALA A 147 7.95 3.27 6.41
N TRP A 148 9.14 3.87 6.30
CA TRP A 148 10.33 3.38 6.97
C TRP A 148 10.49 4.05 8.33
N LEU A 149 10.10 3.35 9.40
CA LEU A 149 10.02 3.91 10.75
C LEU A 149 10.88 3.08 11.72
N PRO A 150 12.13 3.47 12.02
CA PRO A 150 13.01 2.71 12.89
C PRO A 150 12.39 2.28 14.23
N PRO A 151 11.64 3.13 14.96
CA PRO A 151 10.99 2.71 16.21
C PRO A 151 9.96 1.58 16.03
N GLN A 152 9.29 1.51 14.87
CA GLN A 152 8.33 0.43 14.59
C GLN A 152 9.05 -0.84 14.15
N ILE A 153 10.18 -0.70 13.46
CA ILE A 153 11.04 -1.82 13.07
C ILE A 153 11.67 -2.48 14.31
N GLU A 154 12.09 -1.71 15.31
CA GLU A 154 12.56 -2.23 16.60
C GLU A 154 11.48 -3.08 17.30
N ARG A 155 10.22 -2.65 17.24
CA ARG A 155 9.09 -3.43 17.80
C ARG A 155 8.87 -4.76 17.06
N LEU A 156 9.17 -4.84 15.77
CA LEU A 156 9.17 -6.12 15.04
C LEU A 156 10.33 -7.02 15.47
N GLU A 157 11.51 -6.45 15.73
CA GLU A 157 12.68 -7.20 16.20
C GLU A 157 12.42 -7.85 17.57
N GLU A 158 11.72 -7.16 18.46
CA GLU A 158 11.27 -7.70 19.75
C GLU A 158 10.32 -8.90 19.60
N ALA A 159 9.68 -9.05 18.45
CA ALA A 159 8.72 -10.11 18.14
C ALA A 159 9.23 -11.13 17.11
N LYS A 160 10.54 -11.12 16.79
CA LYS A 160 11.13 -11.89 15.68
C LYS A 160 10.94 -13.41 15.74
N ASP A 161 10.72 -13.95 16.94
CA ASP A 161 10.53 -15.39 17.13
C ASP A 161 9.08 -15.83 16.89
N GLU A 162 8.15 -14.89 16.71
CA GLU A 162 6.74 -15.13 16.43
C GLU A 162 6.48 -15.21 14.91
N SER A 163 5.43 -15.93 14.49
CA SER A 163 4.93 -15.83 13.12
C SER A 163 4.34 -14.45 12.84
N LEU A 164 4.28 -14.01 11.58
CA LEU A 164 3.66 -12.73 11.21
C LEU A 164 2.23 -12.59 11.76
N THR A 165 1.42 -13.64 11.68
CA THR A 165 0.04 -13.64 12.19
C THR A 165 -0.03 -13.56 13.71
N ALA A 166 0.93 -14.15 14.43
CA ALA A 166 1.04 -14.01 15.87
C ALA A 166 1.47 -12.59 16.26
N GLN A 167 2.46 -12.01 15.57
CA GLN A 167 2.88 -10.62 15.77
C GLN A 167 1.71 -9.67 15.56
N TYR A 168 0.97 -9.82 14.46
CA TYR A 168 -0.19 -8.98 14.16
C TYR A 168 -1.25 -9.03 15.26
N ARG A 169 -1.61 -10.23 15.74
CA ARG A 169 -2.56 -10.42 16.86
C ARG A 169 -2.05 -9.80 18.16
N ARG A 170 -0.75 -9.95 18.46
CA ARG A 170 -0.11 -9.34 19.63
C ARG A 170 -0.23 -7.82 19.59
N PHE A 171 0.14 -7.21 18.47
CA PHE A 171 0.08 -5.76 18.30
C PHE A 171 -1.36 -5.22 18.28
N ASP A 172 -2.32 -5.97 17.74
CA ASP A 172 -3.74 -5.62 17.85
C ASP A 172 -4.23 -5.67 19.30
N ALA A 173 -3.82 -6.66 20.08
CA ALA A 173 -4.16 -6.75 21.50
C ALA A 173 -3.53 -5.60 22.32
N GLU A 174 -2.25 -5.30 22.09
CA GLU A 174 -1.54 -4.17 22.71
C GLU A 174 -2.22 -2.83 22.38
N LEU A 175 -2.51 -2.60 21.09
CA LEU A 175 -3.22 -1.41 20.63
C LEU A 175 -4.58 -1.29 21.30
N LYS A 176 -5.40 -2.35 21.25
CA LYS A 176 -6.74 -2.36 21.83
C LYS A 176 -6.69 -2.05 23.33
N HIS A 177 -5.79 -2.68 24.07
CA HIS A 177 -5.64 -2.42 25.50
C HIS A 177 -5.27 -0.95 25.76
N ARG A 178 -4.32 -0.40 25.01
CA ARG A 178 -3.88 0.99 25.18
C ARG A 178 -4.95 2.01 24.82
N LEU A 179 -5.74 1.75 23.77
CA LEU A 179 -6.87 2.62 23.41
C LEU A 179 -7.96 2.54 24.49
N GLN A 180 -8.33 1.35 24.93
CA GLN A 180 -9.43 1.15 25.90
C GLN A 180 -9.13 1.67 27.31
N THR A 181 -7.85 1.79 27.66
CA THR A 181 -7.41 2.33 28.96
C THR A 181 -7.11 3.83 28.92
N ALA A 182 -7.19 4.46 27.75
CA ALA A 182 -6.98 5.89 27.62
C ALA A 182 -8.13 6.69 28.25
N SER A 183 -7.78 7.82 28.89
CA SER A 183 -8.74 8.69 29.58
C SER A 183 -9.83 9.26 28.68
N TRP A 184 -9.54 9.45 27.38
CA TRP A 184 -10.47 9.95 26.35
C TRP A 184 -11.30 8.84 25.68
N TYR A 185 -11.07 7.56 25.99
CA TYR A 185 -11.78 6.46 25.32
C TYR A 185 -13.31 6.47 25.53
N PRO A 186 -13.84 6.85 26.72
CA PRO A 186 -15.29 7.04 26.88
C PRO A 186 -15.86 8.11 25.93
N ASP A 187 -15.13 9.19 25.68
CA ASP A 187 -15.55 10.24 24.75
C ASP A 187 -15.56 9.72 23.31
N TYR A 188 -14.59 8.87 22.94
CA TYR A 188 -14.60 8.19 21.66
C TYR A 188 -15.86 7.33 21.48
N LEU A 189 -16.23 6.53 22.48
CA LEU A 189 -17.45 5.72 22.42
C LEU A 189 -18.70 6.60 22.28
N TYR A 190 -18.75 7.72 23.00
CA TYR A 190 -19.83 8.69 22.89
C TYR A 190 -19.91 9.28 21.47
N GLU A 191 -18.80 9.76 20.92
CA GLU A 191 -18.73 10.32 19.57
C GLU A 191 -19.16 9.30 18.50
N GLN A 192 -18.72 8.04 18.61
CA GLN A 192 -19.11 6.99 17.67
C GLN A 192 -20.62 6.70 17.74
N ALA A 193 -21.20 6.66 18.93
CA ALA A 193 -22.62 6.37 19.11
C ALA A 193 -23.54 7.50 18.58
N HIS A 194 -23.08 8.76 18.61
CA HIS A 194 -23.92 9.92 18.28
C HIS A 194 -23.64 10.51 16.90
N TYR A 195 -22.39 10.46 16.42
CA TYR A 195 -21.95 11.22 15.26
C TYR A 195 -21.37 10.38 14.13
N ALA A 196 -21.09 9.08 14.32
CA ALA A 196 -20.52 8.24 13.25
C ALA A 196 -21.37 8.21 11.96
N PRO A 197 -22.72 8.07 12.01
CA PRO A 197 -23.53 8.13 10.79
C PRO A 197 -23.48 9.50 10.09
N GLN A 198 -23.40 10.58 10.86
CA GLN A 198 -23.25 11.93 10.30
C GLN A 198 -21.87 12.12 9.65
N ALA A 199 -20.83 11.51 10.22
CA ALA A 199 -19.49 11.55 9.67
C ALA A 199 -19.37 10.90 8.28
N GLU A 200 -20.32 10.05 7.86
CA GLU A 200 -20.34 9.45 6.51
C GLU A 200 -21.02 10.36 5.47
N ASN A 201 -21.75 11.40 5.91
CA ASN A 201 -22.48 12.30 5.02
C ASN A 201 -21.53 13.33 4.36
N PRO A 202 -21.36 13.34 3.02
CA PRO A 202 -20.51 14.30 2.33
C PRO A 202 -21.00 15.76 2.43
N ASP A 203 -22.31 15.97 2.58
CA ASP A 203 -22.92 17.29 2.48
C ASP A 203 -22.95 18.02 3.84
N HIS A 204 -22.78 17.28 4.94
CA HIS A 204 -22.89 17.80 6.30
C HIS A 204 -21.76 17.29 7.19
N ALA A 205 -20.87 18.21 7.61
CA ALA A 205 -19.83 17.89 8.57
C ALA A 205 -20.42 17.55 9.95
N PRO A 206 -19.91 16.51 10.64
CA PRO A 206 -20.27 16.25 12.01
C PRO A 206 -19.73 17.37 12.93
N PRO A 207 -20.23 17.48 14.17
CA PRO A 207 -19.54 18.24 15.21
C PRO A 207 -18.07 17.79 15.37
N PRO A 208 -17.18 18.60 15.96
CA PRO A 208 -15.81 18.16 16.24
C PRO A 208 -15.79 16.84 17.01
N MET A 209 -15.03 15.86 16.49
CA MET A 209 -14.86 14.52 17.07
C MET A 209 -13.39 14.28 17.49
N PRO A 210 -12.84 15.04 18.46
CA PRO A 210 -11.44 14.97 18.83
C PRO A 210 -11.01 13.60 19.38
N ALA A 211 -11.89 12.87 20.07
CA ALA A 211 -11.55 11.54 20.59
C ALA A 211 -11.46 10.50 19.46
N THR A 212 -12.29 10.63 18.43
CA THR A 212 -12.24 9.84 17.19
C THR A 212 -10.98 10.17 16.39
N ALA A 213 -10.64 11.45 16.24
CA ALA A 213 -9.38 11.85 15.60
C ALA A 213 -8.17 11.30 16.36
N ARG A 214 -8.21 11.31 17.71
CA ARG A 214 -7.16 10.71 18.55
C ARG A 214 -7.10 9.19 18.37
N TYR A 215 -8.24 8.51 18.33
CA TYR A 215 -8.31 7.07 18.09
C TYR A 215 -7.67 6.70 16.74
N GLU A 216 -7.99 7.42 15.68
CA GLU A 216 -7.42 7.22 14.33
C GLU A 216 -5.91 7.47 14.32
N LEU A 217 -5.45 8.56 14.97
CA LEU A 217 -4.04 8.89 15.11
C LEU A 217 -3.26 7.75 15.79
N GLU A 218 -3.71 7.31 16.97
CA GLU A 218 -3.04 6.28 17.75
C GLU A 218 -3.05 4.93 17.01
N ARG A 219 -4.18 4.59 16.35
CA ARG A 219 -4.28 3.38 15.51
C ARG A 219 -3.28 3.38 14.35
N SER A 220 -3.04 4.53 13.72
CA SER A 220 -2.07 4.64 12.62
C SER A 220 -0.61 4.50 13.09
N ARG A 221 -0.31 4.87 14.33
CA ARG A 221 1.07 4.99 14.83
C ARG A 221 1.55 3.86 15.72
N LEU A 222 0.65 3.30 16.53
CA LEU A 222 1.03 2.38 17.61
C LEU A 222 1.10 0.92 17.20
N HIS A 223 0.43 0.53 16.10
CA HIS A 223 0.52 -0.82 15.57
C HIS A 223 1.68 -0.88 14.56
N PRO A 224 2.80 -1.56 14.86
CA PRO A 224 4.03 -1.47 14.05
C PRO A 224 3.82 -1.88 12.60
N ILE A 225 3.16 -3.03 12.35
CA ILE A 225 2.92 -3.52 11.00
C ILE A 225 2.04 -2.55 10.20
N ARG A 226 0.93 -2.05 10.77
CA ARG A 226 0.07 -1.06 10.10
C ARG A 226 0.79 0.28 9.87
N ALA A 227 1.63 0.73 10.79
CA ALA A 227 2.40 1.96 10.59
C ALA A 227 3.36 1.84 9.38
N LEU A 228 4.00 0.68 9.21
CA LEU A 228 4.92 0.41 8.09
C LEU A 228 4.20 0.19 6.75
N THR A 229 2.95 -0.30 6.77
CA THR A 229 2.17 -0.69 5.57
C THR A 229 0.98 0.21 5.26
N SER A 230 0.63 1.17 6.11
CA SER A 230 -0.44 2.14 5.83
C SER A 230 -0.02 3.58 6.11
N GLY A 231 1.26 3.77 6.44
CA GLY A 231 1.81 5.05 6.84
C GLY A 231 1.32 5.47 8.22
N VAL A 232 1.78 6.65 8.63
CA VAL A 232 1.41 7.27 9.90
C VAL A 232 0.65 8.55 9.65
N GLU A 233 -0.29 8.86 10.54
CA GLU A 233 -1.09 10.08 10.45
C GLU A 233 -0.66 11.12 11.48
N ARG A 234 -1.18 12.33 11.30
CA ARG A 234 -1.18 13.44 12.26
C ARG A 234 -2.59 14.00 12.37
N LEU A 235 -2.89 14.73 13.44
CA LEU A 235 -4.14 15.49 13.53
C LEU A 235 -4.20 16.51 12.38
N ALA A 236 -5.36 16.62 11.75
CA ALA A 236 -5.62 17.65 10.76
C ALA A 236 -5.91 18.98 11.47
N ASP A 237 -5.55 20.10 10.84
CA ASP A 237 -5.85 21.44 11.35
C ASP A 237 -7.37 21.69 11.34
N GLU A 238 -8.04 21.20 10.30
CA GLU A 238 -9.50 21.22 10.14
C GLU A 238 -10.02 19.87 9.60
N PRO A 239 -11.24 19.42 9.98
CA PRO A 239 -11.84 18.23 9.41
C PRO A 239 -12.09 18.37 7.90
N PHE A 240 -11.92 17.29 7.15
CA PHE A 240 -12.19 17.26 5.71
C PHE A 240 -12.85 15.95 5.27
N TYR A 241 -13.63 15.99 4.20
CA TYR A 241 -14.30 14.80 3.67
C TYR A 241 -13.40 14.05 2.67
N ALA A 242 -13.07 12.79 2.97
CA ALA A 242 -12.29 11.93 2.09
C ALA A 242 -12.58 10.44 2.37
N GLY A 243 -12.53 9.61 1.33
CA GLY A 243 -12.71 8.16 1.49
C GLY A 243 -14.09 7.75 2.03
N GLY A 244 -15.13 8.56 1.78
CA GLY A 244 -16.50 8.28 2.22
C GLY A 244 -16.84 8.76 3.63
N ARG A 245 -15.95 9.52 4.28
CA ARG A 245 -16.22 10.09 5.62
C ARG A 245 -15.44 11.37 5.91
N TRP A 246 -15.90 12.13 6.89
CA TRP A 246 -15.15 13.20 7.51
C TRP A 246 -13.99 12.63 8.33
N ARG A 247 -12.81 13.24 8.16
CA ARG A 247 -11.52 12.82 8.75
C ARG A 247 -11.02 13.90 9.69
N GLY A 248 -10.58 13.50 10.89
CA GLY A 248 -9.87 14.38 11.83
C GLY A 248 -8.35 14.23 11.78
N THR A 249 -7.86 13.32 10.93
CA THR A 249 -6.45 13.04 10.73
C THR A 249 -6.08 13.14 9.25
N THR A 250 -4.81 13.45 8.98
CA THR A 250 -4.21 13.45 7.65
C THR A 250 -2.94 12.63 7.66
N ARG A 251 -2.58 12.05 6.51
CA ARG A 251 -1.30 11.35 6.35
C ARG A 251 -0.11 12.28 6.62
N CYS A 252 0.95 11.69 7.14
CA CYS A 252 2.18 12.40 7.51
C CYS A 252 3.29 12.08 6.51
N ALA A 253 4.01 13.13 6.09
CA ALA A 253 5.18 13.03 5.23
C ALA A 253 6.40 12.57 6.04
N TRP A 254 6.39 11.34 6.53
CA TRP A 254 7.42 10.77 7.42
C TRP A 254 8.84 10.88 6.85
N TRP A 255 8.97 10.93 5.52
CA TRP A 255 10.23 11.16 4.81
C TRP A 255 10.88 12.52 5.15
N ASN A 256 10.12 13.50 5.62
CA ASN A 256 10.65 14.76 6.13
C ASN A 256 11.40 14.60 7.46
N ASP A 257 11.22 13.47 8.15
CA ASP A 257 11.94 13.08 9.38
C ASP A 257 12.98 11.98 9.13
N TYR A 258 12.98 11.38 7.95
CA TYR A 258 14.00 10.42 7.55
C TYR A 258 15.37 11.10 7.34
N ARG A 259 16.42 10.57 7.98
CA ARG A 259 17.76 11.17 8.01
C ARG A 259 18.88 10.18 7.64
N ASP A 260 18.59 8.95 7.25
CA ASP A 260 19.64 8.05 6.77
C ASP A 260 19.99 8.37 5.31
N ASP A 261 21.20 8.00 4.87
CA ASP A 261 21.64 8.19 3.48
C ASP A 261 21.00 7.20 2.51
N LYS A 262 20.63 6.02 3.01
CA LYS A 262 20.11 4.92 2.19
C LYS A 262 18.76 5.30 1.56
N PRO A 263 18.60 5.25 0.23
CA PRO A 263 17.33 5.53 -0.41
C PRO A 263 16.22 4.54 -0.02
N VAL A 264 14.98 5.01 0.04
CA VAL A 264 13.79 4.21 0.33
C VAL A 264 12.79 4.32 -0.82
N VAL A 265 12.32 3.19 -1.35
CA VAL A 265 11.26 3.14 -2.36
C VAL A 265 9.98 2.58 -1.72
N ILE A 266 8.85 3.25 -1.96
CA ILE A 266 7.55 2.99 -1.34
C ILE A 266 6.40 3.02 -2.35
N GLY A 267 5.26 2.45 -1.95
CA GLY A 267 3.97 2.47 -2.63
C GLY A 267 2.95 3.38 -1.94
N HIS A 268 1.68 2.95 -1.87
CA HIS A 268 0.60 3.41 -0.95
C HIS A 268 0.06 4.86 -1.09
N TYR A 269 0.86 5.81 -1.59
CA TYR A 269 0.52 7.25 -1.57
C TYR A 269 -0.12 7.78 -2.84
N TRP A 270 -0.45 6.92 -3.82
CA TRP A 270 -1.29 7.24 -4.96
C TRP A 270 -0.77 8.48 -5.70
N ARG A 271 0.49 8.42 -6.14
CA ARG A 271 1.13 9.51 -6.88
C ARG A 271 0.41 9.72 -8.21
N SER A 272 0.31 10.97 -8.62
CA SER A 272 -0.25 11.33 -9.93
C SER A 272 0.87 11.65 -10.90
N TRP A 273 0.86 11.04 -12.08
CA TRP A 273 1.82 11.37 -13.16
C TRP A 273 1.53 12.75 -13.78
N GLN A 274 0.25 13.10 -13.92
CA GLN A 274 -0.20 14.39 -14.43
C GLN A 274 -1.16 15.01 -13.40
N PRO A 275 -0.62 15.73 -12.40
CA PRO A 275 -1.43 16.34 -11.37
C PRO A 275 -2.49 17.24 -11.99
N SER A 276 -3.74 17.03 -11.62
CA SER A 276 -4.87 17.82 -12.08
C SER A 276 -5.69 18.30 -10.88
N PRO A 277 -6.28 19.51 -10.92
CA PRO A 277 -7.29 19.93 -9.95
C PRO A 277 -8.53 19.02 -9.91
N ALA A 278 -8.70 18.12 -10.88
CA ALA A 278 -9.74 17.10 -10.91
C ALA A 278 -9.24 15.69 -10.52
N ALA A 279 -7.94 15.52 -10.24
CA ALA A 279 -7.35 14.24 -9.87
C ALA A 279 -8.05 13.69 -8.62
N VAL A 280 -8.34 12.39 -8.68
CA VAL A 280 -8.91 11.56 -7.62
C VAL A 280 -8.17 11.84 -6.31
N ALA A 281 -8.88 12.40 -5.33
CA ALA A 281 -8.44 12.54 -3.94
C ALA A 281 -7.79 11.22 -3.44
N ALA A 282 -6.69 11.22 -2.70
CA ALA A 282 -6.33 12.07 -1.56
C ALA A 282 -4.87 12.53 -1.63
N GLU A 283 -4.51 13.60 -0.90
CA GLU A 283 -3.14 14.11 -0.74
C GLU A 283 -2.54 15.01 -1.83
N ARG A 284 -3.34 15.96 -2.34
CA ARG A 284 -2.83 16.96 -3.32
C ARG A 284 -1.60 17.76 -2.87
N LEU A 285 -1.15 17.62 -1.62
CA LEU A 285 0.01 18.31 -1.05
C LEU A 285 0.97 17.40 -0.25
N LEU A 286 0.73 16.07 -0.15
CA LEU A 286 1.68 15.23 0.61
C LEU A 286 2.95 14.99 -0.20
N LEU A 287 2.77 14.47 -1.42
CA LEU A 287 3.85 14.28 -2.38
C LEU A 287 4.11 15.58 -3.18
N PRO A 288 5.36 15.80 -3.63
CA PRO A 288 5.66 16.90 -4.53
C PRO A 288 4.83 16.85 -5.81
N PRO A 289 4.49 18.01 -6.41
CA PRO A 289 3.72 18.05 -7.65
C PRO A 289 4.50 17.48 -8.84
N GLN A 290 5.84 17.50 -8.80
CA GLN A 290 6.65 16.82 -9.81
C GLN A 290 6.60 15.31 -9.58
N PRO A 291 6.19 14.51 -10.59
CA PRO A 291 5.99 13.07 -10.42
C PRO A 291 7.28 12.24 -10.50
N ASP A 292 8.40 12.86 -10.88
CA ASP A 292 9.70 12.24 -11.10
C ASP A 292 10.74 12.59 -10.02
N VAL A 293 10.40 13.44 -9.03
CA VAL A 293 11.36 13.86 -8.00
C VAL A 293 11.40 12.92 -6.79
N TRP A 294 12.59 12.77 -6.22
CA TRP A 294 12.78 12.18 -4.89
C TRP A 294 12.41 13.18 -3.80
N HIS A 295 11.85 12.70 -2.69
CA HIS A 295 11.32 13.50 -1.59
C HIS A 295 11.95 13.14 -0.24
N GLY A 296 11.58 13.88 0.80
CA GLY A 296 12.21 13.79 2.12
C GLY A 296 13.35 14.75 2.36
N ALA A 297 13.82 14.80 3.60
CA ALA A 297 14.84 15.75 4.04
C ALA A 297 16.18 15.60 3.30
N ARG A 298 16.48 14.37 2.84
CA ARG A 298 17.67 14.06 2.02
C ARG A 298 17.35 13.83 0.54
N ARG A 299 16.11 14.06 0.09
CA ARG A 299 15.64 13.77 -1.28
C ARG A 299 16.01 12.34 -1.71
N ASN A 300 15.73 11.38 -0.84
CA ASN A 300 16.11 9.98 -1.04
C ASN A 300 14.96 9.01 -0.73
N VAL A 301 13.71 9.49 -0.62
CA VAL A 301 12.52 8.65 -0.61
C VAL A 301 11.77 8.81 -1.93
N PHE A 302 11.32 7.72 -2.54
CA PHE A 302 10.59 7.74 -3.81
C PHE A 302 9.33 6.89 -3.74
N CYS A 303 8.18 7.48 -4.09
CA CYS A 303 6.93 6.75 -4.24
C CYS A 303 6.75 6.35 -5.71
N VAL A 304 6.68 5.04 -5.97
CA VAL A 304 6.52 4.43 -7.32
C VAL A 304 5.10 3.90 -7.56
N ASP A 305 4.16 4.22 -6.67
CA ASP A 305 2.73 4.00 -6.87
C ASP A 305 2.12 5.17 -7.65
N PHE A 306 1.76 4.94 -8.92
CA PHE A 306 1.12 5.92 -9.80
C PHE A 306 -0.40 5.70 -9.94
N SER A 307 -1.03 5.24 -8.86
CA SER A 307 -2.48 5.14 -8.70
C SER A 307 -3.20 4.19 -9.66
N ILE A 308 -2.54 3.15 -10.19
CA ILE A 308 -3.19 2.20 -11.12
C ILE A 308 -4.40 1.49 -10.47
N GLY A 309 -4.37 1.27 -9.15
CA GLY A 309 -5.50 0.71 -8.40
C GLY A 309 -6.76 1.58 -8.39
N ALA A 310 -6.68 2.80 -8.89
CA ALA A 310 -7.82 3.68 -9.11
C ALA A 310 -8.40 3.58 -10.52
N SER A 311 -7.78 2.82 -11.44
CA SER A 311 -8.13 2.79 -12.86
C SER A 311 -9.54 2.26 -13.15
N TRP A 312 -10.13 1.48 -12.22
CA TRP A 312 -11.56 1.11 -12.24
C TRP A 312 -12.48 2.33 -12.37
N ARG A 313 -12.07 3.50 -11.87
CA ARG A 313 -12.84 4.74 -12.00
C ARG A 313 -12.97 5.19 -13.44
N ALA A 314 -11.94 4.99 -14.27
CA ALA A 314 -12.01 5.28 -15.70
C ALA A 314 -12.94 4.28 -16.42
N ARG A 315 -12.96 3.01 -16.00
CA ARG A 315 -13.90 2.00 -16.52
C ARG A 315 -15.35 2.33 -16.17
N LYS A 316 -15.61 2.70 -14.91
CA LYS A 316 -16.97 2.95 -14.39
C LYS A 316 -17.50 4.34 -14.74
N PHE A 317 -16.64 5.36 -14.75
CA PHE A 317 -17.02 6.76 -14.98
C PHE A 317 -16.14 7.39 -16.08
N PRO A 318 -16.18 6.87 -17.32
CA PRO A 318 -15.31 7.32 -18.41
C PRO A 318 -15.50 8.80 -18.79
N GLN A 319 -16.66 9.37 -18.46
CA GLN A 319 -16.93 10.81 -18.67
C GLN A 319 -16.16 11.70 -17.68
N LYS A 320 -15.83 11.19 -16.48
CA LYS A 320 -15.18 11.93 -15.40
C LYS A 320 -13.68 11.68 -15.33
N TYR A 321 -13.24 10.46 -15.60
CA TYR A 321 -11.83 10.07 -15.49
C TYR A 321 -11.29 9.56 -16.81
N ARG A 322 -10.00 9.83 -17.06
CA ARG A 322 -9.28 9.38 -18.24
C ARG A 322 -8.26 8.31 -17.83
N PRO A 323 -8.11 7.19 -18.58
CA PRO A 323 -7.21 6.10 -18.20
C PRO A 323 -5.77 6.56 -17.96
N GLU A 324 -5.28 7.55 -18.70
CA GLU A 324 -3.90 8.04 -18.65
C GLU A 324 -3.52 8.69 -17.30
N GLN A 325 -4.50 8.97 -16.45
CA GLN A 325 -4.33 9.47 -15.08
C GLN A 325 -3.81 8.39 -14.12
N PHE A 326 -4.01 7.12 -14.44
CA PHE A 326 -3.70 5.98 -13.58
C PHE A 326 -2.71 5.09 -14.29
N ARG A 327 -1.51 4.93 -13.72
CA ARG A 327 -0.40 4.27 -14.40
C ARG A 327 0.29 3.27 -13.48
N LEU A 328 0.86 2.24 -14.07
CA LEU A 328 1.70 1.28 -13.38
C LEU A 328 3.14 1.46 -13.84
N ALA A 329 4.03 1.75 -12.90
CA ALA A 329 5.43 2.00 -13.20
C ALA A 329 6.35 1.04 -12.48
N ALA A 330 7.54 0.86 -13.06
CA ALA A 330 8.70 0.37 -12.34
C ALA A 330 9.81 1.43 -12.29
N LEU A 331 10.52 1.50 -11.17
CA LEU A 331 11.76 2.23 -11.04
C LEU A 331 12.94 1.29 -11.32
N ARG A 332 13.69 1.58 -12.37
CA ARG A 332 14.98 0.93 -12.65
C ARG A 332 16.03 1.36 -11.65
N TRP A 333 16.67 0.38 -11.02
CA TRP A 333 17.75 0.58 -10.08
C TRP A 333 19.01 -0.16 -10.53
N PRO A 334 20.20 0.47 -10.54
CA PRO A 334 20.54 1.79 -9.98
C PRO A 334 20.33 2.98 -10.93
N GLU A 335 19.75 2.76 -12.12
CA GLU A 335 19.66 3.80 -13.16
C GLU A 335 18.75 4.98 -12.79
N LYS A 336 17.86 4.81 -11.82
CA LYS A 336 16.90 5.83 -11.35
C LYS A 336 15.98 6.33 -12.47
N VAL A 337 15.51 5.40 -13.31
CA VAL A 337 14.62 5.68 -14.45
C VAL A 337 13.28 4.99 -14.23
N LEU A 338 12.19 5.75 -14.33
CA LEU A 338 10.84 5.22 -14.41
C LEU A 338 10.59 4.62 -15.79
N VAL A 339 9.92 3.46 -15.81
CA VAL A 339 9.35 2.85 -17.01
C VAL A 339 7.89 2.56 -16.73
N PHE A 340 7.00 3.02 -17.60
CA PHE A 340 5.55 2.86 -17.48
C PHE A 340 5.03 1.73 -18.37
N GLU A 341 3.85 1.20 -18.05
CA GLU A 341 3.17 0.16 -18.80
C GLU A 341 2.92 0.54 -20.27
N ASN A 342 2.73 1.83 -20.53
CA ASN A 342 2.53 2.39 -21.87
C ASN A 342 3.83 2.58 -22.67
N GLY A 343 5.01 2.33 -22.06
CA GLY A 343 6.33 2.47 -22.67
C GLY A 343 6.98 3.85 -22.52
N GLU A 344 6.33 4.80 -21.84
CA GLU A 344 6.96 6.06 -21.44
C GLU A 344 8.09 5.79 -20.44
N CYS A 345 9.18 6.55 -20.56
CA CYS A 345 10.32 6.48 -19.65
C CYS A 345 10.69 7.88 -19.17
N ALA A 346 11.06 8.01 -17.89
CA ALA A 346 11.48 9.28 -17.32
C ALA A 346 12.62 9.09 -16.31
N ALA A 347 13.68 9.90 -16.42
CA ALA A 347 14.70 9.95 -15.38
C ALA A 347 14.12 10.61 -14.12
N THR A 348 14.40 10.04 -12.95
CA THR A 348 14.03 10.64 -11.67
C THR A 348 15.07 11.69 -11.24
N ARG A 349 14.64 12.69 -10.46
CA ARG A 349 15.44 13.89 -10.14
C ARG A 349 15.59 14.16 -8.65
#